data_AF-A0A371YIA8-F1
#
_entry.id   AF-A0A371YIA8-F1
#
_cell.length_a   1.000
_cell.length_b   1.000
_cell.length_c   1.000
_cell.angle_alpha   90.00
_cell.angle_beta   90.00
_cell.angle_gamma   90.00
#
_symmetry.space_group_name_H-M   'P 1'
#
loop_
_entity.id
_entity.type
_entity.pdbx_description
1 polymer ?
#
loop_
_entity_poly.entity_id
_entity_poly.type
_entity_poly.pdbx_seq_one_letter_code
_entity_poly.pdbx_strand_id
1 'polypeptide(L)'
;GQTNQEIIRRIKGTKQQNYADGLLNQTRSSIDAEVRTARAHISSTTYLDTWIALGYKYTKDVATLDGRTSKGCAMKDGRIQKIGEGHQKPPYHRRCRTTQIGCNSDGVVEGVRPFVADKRAVKDIPKDQRVGKIGQVDANTTYKAWFAQQDESFQREWLGPFKYKLYKEGGYPLDKFVDPLSGQPFTLKQLKAVDEKTFKELG
;
A
#
# COMPACT_ATOMS: atom_id res chain seq x y z
N GLY A 1 26.72 -31.78 -11.78
CA GLY A 1 25.34 -32.09 -11.37
C GLY A 1 25.11 -31.58 -9.97
N GLN A 2 23.88 -31.26 -9.60
CA GLN A 2 23.55 -30.86 -8.22
C GLN A 2 23.48 -32.09 -7.30
N THR A 3 23.92 -31.95 -6.06
CA THR A 3 23.75 -32.98 -5.03
C THR A 3 22.30 -33.01 -4.51
N ASN A 4 21.88 -34.13 -3.92
CA ASN A 4 20.57 -34.23 -3.27
C ASN A 4 20.37 -33.13 -2.21
N GLN A 5 21.42 -32.75 -1.47
CA GLN A 5 21.35 -31.69 -0.47
C GLN A 5 21.15 -30.30 -1.09
N GLU A 6 21.77 -30.01 -2.24
CA GLU A 6 21.59 -28.75 -2.97
C GLU A 6 20.16 -28.61 -3.51
N ILE A 7 19.60 -29.71 -4.03
CA ILE A 7 18.21 -29.75 -4.50
C ILE A 7 17.24 -29.51 -3.32
N ILE A 8 17.44 -30.22 -2.20
CA ILE A 8 16.63 -30.05 -0.99
C ILE A 8 16.72 -28.60 -0.47
N ARG A 9 17.93 -28.00 -0.45
CA ARG A 9 18.16 -26.61 -0.02
C ARG A 9 17.44 -25.62 -0.92
N ARG A 10 17.41 -25.84 -2.24
CA ARG A 10 16.68 -24.99 -3.19
C ARG A 10 15.16 -25.04 -2.97
N ILE A 11 14.63 -26.22 -2.68
CA ILE A 11 13.19 -26.41 -2.45
C ILE A 11 12.77 -25.80 -1.10
N LYS A 12 13.49 -26.16 -0.02
CA LYS A 12 13.14 -25.77 1.36
C LYS A 12 13.57 -24.35 1.71
N GLY A 13 14.66 -23.86 1.13
CA GLY A 13 15.34 -22.62 1.56
C GLY A 13 16.36 -22.87 2.67
N THR A 14 17.01 -21.80 3.11
CA THR A 14 18.10 -21.82 4.08
C THR A 14 17.67 -21.31 5.45
N LYS A 15 18.17 -21.94 6.52
CA LYS A 15 17.89 -21.49 7.89
C LYS A 15 18.36 -20.05 8.14
N GLN A 16 19.48 -19.65 7.52
CA GLN A 16 20.03 -18.28 7.61
C GLN A 16 19.04 -17.22 7.09
N GLN A 17 18.26 -17.54 6.07
CA GLN A 17 17.22 -16.67 5.51
C GLN A 17 15.82 -17.00 6.05
N ASN A 18 15.73 -17.73 7.18
CA ASN A 18 14.46 -18.24 7.73
C ASN A 18 13.60 -18.97 6.68
N TYR A 19 14.24 -19.67 5.74
CA TYR A 19 13.62 -20.40 4.64
C TYR A 19 12.87 -19.52 3.61
N ALA A 20 13.06 -18.20 3.67
CA ALA A 20 12.36 -17.25 2.80
C ALA A 20 12.76 -17.38 1.31
N ASP A 21 13.97 -17.90 1.07
CA ASP A 21 14.62 -18.14 -0.22
C ASP A 21 14.19 -19.44 -0.91
N GLY A 22 13.45 -20.31 -0.23
CA GLY A 22 13.00 -21.60 -0.77
C GLY A 22 11.86 -21.49 -1.77
N LEU A 23 11.85 -22.39 -2.76
CA LEU A 23 10.74 -22.50 -3.74
C LEU A 23 9.39 -22.71 -3.06
N LEU A 24 9.33 -23.50 -1.98
CA LEU A 24 8.11 -23.71 -1.20
C LEU A 24 7.54 -22.39 -0.63
N ASN A 25 8.41 -21.48 -0.19
CA ASN A 25 7.98 -20.19 0.33
C ASN A 25 7.48 -19.26 -0.79
N GLN A 26 8.11 -19.30 -1.98
CA GLN A 26 7.63 -18.56 -3.15
C GLN A 26 6.23 -19.01 -3.56
N THR A 27 6.00 -20.32 -3.62
CA THR A 27 4.66 -20.88 -3.91
C THR A 27 3.63 -20.48 -2.86
N ARG A 28 3.96 -20.60 -1.56
CA ARG A 28 3.09 -20.14 -0.46
C ARG A 28 2.74 -18.66 -0.57
N SER A 29 3.71 -17.81 -0.88
CA SER A 29 3.48 -16.39 -1.09
C SER A 29 2.57 -16.15 -2.30
N SER A 30 2.74 -16.86 -3.40
CA SER A 30 1.83 -16.72 -4.56
C SER A 30 0.39 -17.10 -4.21
N ILE A 31 0.19 -18.23 -3.52
CA ILE A 31 -1.13 -18.70 -3.07
C ILE A 31 -1.78 -17.70 -2.11
N ASP A 32 -1.05 -17.23 -1.09
CA ASP A 32 -1.56 -16.20 -0.16
C ASP A 32 -2.03 -14.95 -0.91
N ALA A 33 -1.24 -14.50 -1.89
CA ALA A 33 -1.57 -13.33 -2.69
C ALA A 33 -2.88 -13.50 -3.45
N GLU A 34 -3.06 -14.67 -4.06
CA GLU A 34 -4.23 -15.04 -4.85
C GLU A 34 -5.47 -15.14 -3.97
N VAL A 35 -5.41 -15.92 -2.88
CA VAL A 35 -6.50 -16.06 -1.91
C VAL A 35 -6.92 -14.70 -1.36
N ARG A 36 -5.96 -13.86 -0.94
CA ARG A 36 -6.26 -12.54 -0.39
C ARG A 36 -6.90 -11.61 -1.43
N THR A 37 -6.50 -11.72 -2.69
CA THR A 37 -7.07 -10.93 -3.79
C THR A 37 -8.48 -11.40 -4.13
N ALA A 38 -8.71 -12.71 -4.22
CA ALA A 38 -10.02 -13.29 -4.47
C ALA A 38 -11.03 -12.90 -3.37
N ARG A 39 -10.64 -13.05 -2.10
CA ARG A 39 -11.47 -12.62 -0.95
C ARG A 39 -11.77 -11.13 -1.00
N ALA A 40 -10.76 -10.29 -1.27
CA ALA A 40 -10.95 -8.86 -1.38
C ALA A 40 -11.91 -8.50 -2.52
N HIS A 41 -11.88 -9.21 -3.65
CA HIS A 41 -12.81 -9.01 -4.75
C HIS A 41 -14.26 -9.27 -4.33
N ILE A 42 -14.52 -10.41 -3.70
CA ILE A 42 -15.85 -10.78 -3.20
C ILE A 42 -16.33 -9.71 -2.20
N SER A 43 -15.52 -9.38 -1.19
CA SER A 43 -15.88 -8.36 -0.20
C SER A 43 -16.17 -7.00 -0.83
N SER A 44 -15.38 -6.58 -1.83
CA SER A 44 -15.56 -5.28 -2.48
C SER A 44 -16.83 -5.24 -3.33
N THR A 45 -17.21 -6.35 -3.98
CA THR A 45 -18.52 -6.48 -4.66
C THR A 45 -19.64 -6.37 -3.64
N THR A 46 -19.60 -7.16 -2.57
CA THR A 46 -20.65 -7.16 -1.53
C THR A 46 -20.78 -5.80 -0.86
N TYR A 47 -19.68 -5.11 -0.56
CA TYR A 47 -19.72 -3.76 0.00
C TYR A 47 -20.38 -2.77 -0.97
N LEU A 48 -20.03 -2.81 -2.26
CA LEU A 48 -20.67 -1.94 -3.25
C LEU A 48 -22.18 -2.21 -3.33
N ASP A 49 -22.59 -3.47 -3.42
CA ASP A 49 -24.02 -3.85 -3.45
C ASP A 49 -24.74 -3.38 -2.18
N THR A 50 -24.09 -3.49 -1.03
CA THR A 50 -24.62 -3.00 0.25
C THR A 50 -24.78 -1.48 0.24
N TRP A 51 -23.79 -0.73 -0.26
CA TRP A 51 -23.88 0.73 -0.35
C TRP A 51 -25.00 1.18 -1.29
N ILE A 52 -25.18 0.47 -2.42
CA ILE A 52 -26.30 0.70 -3.35
C ILE A 52 -27.64 0.45 -2.65
N ALA A 53 -27.78 -0.68 -1.96
CA ALA A 53 -29.01 -1.04 -1.25
C ALA A 53 -29.36 -0.05 -0.13
N LEU A 54 -28.33 0.53 0.53
CA LEU A 54 -28.50 1.58 1.54
C LEU A 54 -28.75 2.98 0.94
N GLY A 55 -28.80 3.12 -0.39
CA GLY A 55 -29.11 4.37 -1.07
C GLY A 55 -27.95 5.34 -1.25
N TYR A 56 -26.71 4.92 -0.99
CA TYR A 56 -25.54 5.75 -1.25
C TYR A 56 -25.34 5.96 -2.76
N LYS A 57 -24.91 7.16 -3.14
CA LYS A 57 -24.62 7.54 -4.54
C LYS A 57 -23.11 7.64 -4.82
N TYR A 58 -22.29 7.69 -3.79
CA TYR A 58 -20.85 7.82 -3.89
C TYR A 58 -20.16 6.81 -2.97
N THR A 59 -18.98 6.36 -3.39
CA THR A 59 -18.04 5.66 -2.50
C THR A 59 -16.73 6.42 -2.38
N LYS A 60 -16.05 6.23 -1.26
CA LYS A 60 -14.71 6.75 -1.00
C LYS A 60 -13.73 5.61 -0.85
N ASP A 61 -12.60 5.70 -1.54
CA ASP A 61 -11.48 4.77 -1.39
C ASP A 61 -10.75 5.02 -0.07
N VAL A 62 -10.60 3.97 0.73
CA VAL A 62 -9.97 4.00 2.05
C VAL A 62 -8.85 2.96 2.09
N ALA A 63 -7.61 3.39 1.84
CA ALA A 63 -6.40 2.57 1.87
C ALA A 63 -5.83 2.47 3.28
N THR A 64 -5.56 1.27 3.76
CA THR A 64 -5.02 1.04 5.12
C THR A 64 -3.81 1.93 5.42
N LEU A 65 -3.80 2.65 6.54
CA LEU A 65 -2.66 3.49 6.95
C LEU A 65 -1.57 2.61 7.57
N ASP A 66 -0.77 1.94 6.74
CA ASP A 66 0.38 1.17 7.23
C ASP A 66 1.58 1.13 6.27
N GLY A 67 2.70 0.61 6.76
CA GLY A 67 3.94 0.47 5.98
C GLY A 67 3.88 -0.55 4.82
N ARG A 68 2.80 -1.31 4.69
CA ARG A 68 2.61 -2.34 3.65
C ARG A 68 1.66 -1.90 2.54
N THR A 69 0.96 -0.79 2.72
CA THR A 69 0.14 -0.19 1.67
C THR A 69 1.01 0.23 0.49
N SER A 70 0.57 -0.19 -0.70
CA SER A 70 1.27 0.10 -1.95
C SER A 70 1.18 1.59 -2.26
N LYS A 71 2.11 2.07 -3.08
CA LYS A 71 2.15 3.48 -3.48
C LYS A 71 0.87 3.84 -4.27
N GLY A 72 0.41 2.94 -5.15
CA GLY A 72 -0.85 3.09 -5.88
C GLY A 72 -2.07 3.20 -4.97
N CYS A 73 -2.20 2.33 -3.95
CA CYS A 73 -3.28 2.44 -2.98
C CYS A 73 -3.19 3.73 -2.15
N ALA A 74 -1.99 4.10 -1.70
CA ALA A 74 -1.76 5.34 -0.97
C ALA A 74 -2.17 6.58 -1.77
N MET A 75 -1.95 6.58 -3.08
CA MET A 75 -2.33 7.71 -3.95
C MET A 75 -3.83 7.74 -4.27
N LYS A 76 -4.51 6.59 -4.20
CA LYS A 76 -5.98 6.50 -4.37
C LYS A 76 -6.75 6.80 -3.08
N ASP A 77 -6.09 6.80 -1.92
CA ASP A 77 -6.75 7.06 -0.64
C ASP A 77 -7.44 8.42 -0.61
N GLY A 78 -8.73 8.42 -0.25
CA GLY A 78 -9.59 9.60 -0.27
C GLY A 78 -10.27 9.89 -1.61
N ARG A 79 -10.03 9.10 -2.68
CA ARG A 79 -10.74 9.28 -3.95
C ARG A 79 -12.23 8.99 -3.80
N ILE A 80 -13.05 9.95 -4.18
CA ILE A 80 -14.53 9.84 -4.20
C ILE A 80 -14.97 9.47 -5.62
N GLN A 81 -15.87 8.51 -5.74
CA GLN A 81 -16.41 8.04 -7.01
C GLN A 81 -17.93 7.98 -6.93
N LYS A 82 -18.60 8.54 -7.95
CA LYS A 82 -20.04 8.30 -8.14
C LYS A 82 -20.24 6.82 -8.48
N ILE A 83 -21.28 6.20 -7.93
CA ILE A 83 -21.67 4.84 -8.26
C ILE A 83 -22.40 4.86 -9.61
N GLY A 84 -22.02 3.97 -10.52
CA GLY A 84 -22.56 3.88 -11.87
C GLY A 84 -21.52 3.47 -12.90
N GLU A 85 -21.69 3.95 -14.12
CA GLU A 85 -20.76 3.68 -15.23
C GLU A 85 -19.36 4.23 -14.92
N GLY A 86 -18.32 3.43 -15.21
CA GLY A 86 -16.93 3.79 -14.94
C GLY A 86 -16.49 3.68 -13.48
N HIS A 87 -17.37 3.24 -12.57
CA HIS A 87 -17.03 3.05 -11.16
C HIS A 87 -15.97 1.96 -10.96
N GLN A 88 -14.85 2.30 -10.30
CA GLN A 88 -13.77 1.36 -10.03
C GLN A 88 -13.79 0.91 -8.57
N LYS A 89 -13.86 -0.39 -8.32
CA LYS A 89 -13.80 -0.99 -6.97
C LYS A 89 -12.52 -1.81 -6.74
N PRO A 90 -12.04 -1.94 -5.49
CA PRO A 90 -10.93 -2.85 -5.18
C PRO A 90 -11.28 -4.33 -5.46
N PRO A 91 -10.29 -5.22 -5.54
CA PRO A 91 -8.85 -4.97 -5.43
C PRO A 91 -8.28 -4.34 -6.70
N TYR A 92 -7.53 -3.24 -6.57
CA TYR A 92 -6.84 -2.60 -7.71
C TYR A 92 -5.57 -3.31 -8.16
N HIS A 93 -5.03 -4.17 -7.30
CA HIS A 93 -3.85 -4.97 -7.58
C HIS A 93 -3.81 -6.18 -6.63
N ARG A 94 -2.92 -7.13 -6.91
CA ARG A 94 -2.63 -8.27 -6.03
C ARG A 94 -2.31 -7.78 -4.61
N ARG A 95 -2.90 -8.41 -3.59
CA ARG A 95 -2.77 -8.01 -2.17
C ARG A 95 -3.17 -6.54 -1.88
N CYS A 96 -4.21 -6.04 -2.55
CA CYS A 96 -4.77 -4.73 -2.27
C CYS A 96 -5.09 -4.55 -0.76
N ARG A 97 -4.87 -3.33 -0.25
CA ARG A 97 -5.14 -2.93 1.15
C ARG A 97 -6.15 -1.78 1.24
N THR A 98 -6.89 -1.56 0.15
CA THR A 98 -7.93 -0.53 0.03
C THR A 98 -9.30 -1.20 0.07
N THR A 99 -10.22 -0.55 0.78
CA THR A 99 -11.65 -0.85 0.76
C THR A 99 -12.42 0.40 0.30
N GLN A 100 -13.71 0.24 0.05
CA GLN A 100 -14.62 1.34 -0.23
C GLN A 100 -15.71 1.44 0.83
N ILE A 101 -16.04 2.67 1.18
CA ILE A 101 -17.15 3.00 2.07
C ILE A 101 -18.16 3.88 1.34
N GLY A 102 -19.44 3.71 1.62
CA GLY A 102 -20.49 4.61 1.16
C GLY A 102 -20.30 5.99 1.78
N CYS A 103 -20.51 7.05 0.99
CA CYS A 103 -20.36 8.43 1.45
C CYS A 103 -21.27 9.38 0.65
N ASN A 104 -21.36 10.62 1.14
CA ASN A 104 -21.99 11.73 0.40
C ASN A 104 -21.02 12.28 -0.66
N SER A 105 -21.47 13.25 -1.44
CA SER A 105 -20.66 13.87 -2.50
C SER A 105 -19.40 14.59 -1.98
N ASP A 106 -19.39 15.01 -0.71
CA ASP A 106 -18.23 15.61 -0.05
C ASP A 106 -17.20 14.56 0.43
N GLY A 107 -17.59 13.28 0.47
CA GLY A 107 -16.77 12.18 0.97
C GLY A 107 -16.36 12.32 2.43
N VAL A 108 -17.06 13.14 3.22
CA VAL A 108 -16.77 13.28 4.66
C VAL A 108 -17.31 12.06 5.40
N VAL A 109 -16.48 11.54 6.30
CA VAL A 109 -16.78 10.33 7.08
C VAL A 109 -16.53 10.64 8.54
N GLU A 110 -17.50 10.34 9.40
CA GLU A 110 -17.35 10.55 10.83
C GLU A 110 -16.48 9.46 11.47
N GLY A 111 -15.78 9.85 12.54
CA GLY A 111 -15.01 8.94 13.39
C GLY A 111 -13.51 8.91 13.10
N VAL A 112 -12.89 7.80 13.48
CA VAL A 112 -11.44 7.63 13.44
C VAL A 112 -11.05 6.36 12.71
N ARG A 113 -9.85 6.34 12.15
CA ARG A 113 -9.26 5.17 11.48
C ARG A 113 -7.91 4.80 12.08
N PRO A 114 -7.60 3.50 12.22
CA PRO A 114 -6.35 3.06 12.80
C PRO A 114 -5.18 3.21 11.80
N PHE A 115 -3.97 3.33 12.34
CA PHE A 115 -2.73 3.27 11.58
C PHE A 115 -1.68 2.36 12.25
N VAL A 116 -0.75 1.88 11.42
CA VAL A 116 0.46 1.13 11.83
C VAL A 116 1.65 1.63 11.02
N ALA A 117 2.40 2.58 11.57
CA ALA A 117 3.61 3.18 10.99
C ALA A 117 4.83 2.23 11.10
N ASP A 118 4.65 0.99 10.64
CA ASP A 118 5.68 -0.05 10.59
C ASP A 118 5.35 -1.02 9.46
N LYS A 119 6.37 -1.62 8.84
CA LYS A 119 6.16 -2.64 7.79
C LYS A 119 5.83 -4.02 8.35
N ARG A 120 6.20 -4.29 9.61
CA ARG A 120 5.92 -5.55 10.29
C ARG A 120 4.43 -5.69 10.54
N ALA A 121 3.94 -6.93 10.64
CA ALA A 121 2.58 -7.13 11.14
C ALA A 121 2.54 -6.77 12.63
N VAL A 122 1.40 -6.30 13.13
CA VAL A 122 1.23 -5.88 14.55
C VAL A 122 1.70 -6.96 15.54
N LYS A 123 1.44 -8.24 15.22
CA LYS A 123 1.89 -9.38 16.02
C LYS A 123 3.42 -9.50 16.14
N ASP A 124 4.15 -8.97 15.16
CA ASP A 124 5.61 -9.02 15.06
C ASP A 124 6.26 -7.71 15.54
N ILE A 125 5.47 -6.74 16.04
CA ILE A 125 5.95 -5.52 16.68
C ILE A 125 5.94 -5.74 18.20
N PRO A 126 7.11 -5.77 18.87
CA PRO A 126 7.22 -5.86 20.32
C PRO A 126 6.39 -4.77 21.01
N LYS A 127 5.75 -5.10 22.14
CA LYS A 127 4.77 -4.21 22.79
C LYS A 127 5.37 -2.86 23.19
N ASP A 128 6.60 -2.88 23.67
CA ASP A 128 7.45 -1.73 24.01
C ASP A 128 7.77 -0.83 22.80
N GLN A 129 7.72 -1.36 21.57
CA GLN A 129 7.97 -0.60 20.34
C GLN A 129 6.70 -0.04 19.68
N ARG A 130 5.51 -0.21 20.29
CA ARG A 130 4.24 0.18 19.65
C ARG A 130 3.89 1.65 19.83
N VAL A 131 4.41 2.29 20.88
CA VAL A 131 4.15 3.70 21.16
C VAL A 131 4.61 4.56 19.98
N GLY A 132 3.74 5.45 19.50
CA GLY A 132 4.01 6.29 18.31
C GLY A 132 3.87 5.57 16.96
N LYS A 133 3.92 4.22 16.93
CA LYS A 133 3.78 3.44 15.69
C LYS A 133 2.37 2.95 15.43
N ILE A 134 1.57 2.76 16.47
CA ILE A 134 0.19 2.29 16.36
C ILE A 134 -0.72 3.30 17.04
N GLY A 135 -1.75 3.71 16.33
CA GLY A 135 -2.69 4.69 16.85
C GLY A 135 -3.91 4.86 15.95
N GLN A 136 -4.59 5.98 16.15
CA GLN A 136 -5.76 6.39 15.37
C GLN A 136 -5.62 7.85 14.95
N VAL A 137 -6.21 8.16 13.81
CA VAL A 137 -6.32 9.53 13.27
C VAL A 137 -7.75 9.75 12.79
N ASP A 138 -8.11 10.99 12.47
CA ASP A 138 -9.40 11.32 11.85
C ASP A 138 -9.65 10.44 10.60
N ALA A 139 -10.88 9.96 10.43
CA ALA A 139 -11.27 9.07 9.33
C ALA A 139 -10.99 9.66 7.93
N ASN A 140 -10.92 10.99 7.81
CA ASN A 140 -10.66 11.70 6.58
C ASN A 140 -9.18 11.99 6.34
N THR A 141 -8.31 11.63 7.29
CA THR A 141 -6.86 11.69 7.08
C THR A 141 -6.47 10.75 5.94
N THR A 142 -6.02 11.35 4.83
CA THR A 142 -5.51 10.59 3.67
C THR A 142 -4.14 10.00 3.98
N TYR A 143 -3.75 8.96 3.25
CA TYR A 143 -2.43 8.35 3.36
C TYR A 143 -1.33 9.37 3.14
N LYS A 144 -1.52 10.32 2.21
CA LYS A 144 -0.55 11.40 1.95
C LYS A 144 -0.37 12.30 3.17
N ALA A 145 -1.48 12.73 3.79
CA ALA A 145 -1.45 13.57 4.98
C ALA A 145 -0.86 12.83 6.18
N TRP A 146 -1.27 11.59 6.41
CA TRP A 146 -0.74 10.74 7.45
C TRP A 146 0.76 10.46 7.26
N PHE A 147 1.18 10.12 6.04
CA PHE A 147 2.58 9.85 5.70
C PHE A 147 3.49 11.03 6.04
N ALA A 148 3.07 12.25 5.69
CA ALA A 148 3.84 13.47 5.94
C ALA A 148 4.13 13.71 7.43
N GLN A 149 3.28 13.19 8.33
CA GLN A 149 3.43 13.29 9.78
C GLN A 149 4.31 12.18 10.39
N GLN A 150 4.64 11.14 9.62
CA GLN A 150 5.46 10.04 10.13
C GLN A 150 6.93 10.45 10.24
N ASP A 151 7.67 9.74 11.09
CA ASP A 151 9.10 9.97 11.27
C ASP A 151 9.90 9.71 9.97
N GLU A 152 11.10 10.30 9.90
CA GLU A 152 12.00 10.15 8.75
C GLU A 152 12.36 8.68 8.49
N SER A 153 12.51 7.87 9.55
CA SER A 153 12.84 6.46 9.41
C SER A 153 11.78 5.72 8.61
N PHE A 154 10.50 5.89 8.97
CA PHE A 154 9.37 5.31 8.27
C PHE A 154 9.26 5.84 6.84
N GLN A 155 9.37 7.16 6.66
CA GLN A 155 9.29 7.79 5.34
C GLN A 155 10.37 7.24 4.38
N ARG A 156 11.61 7.15 4.86
CA ARG A 156 12.75 6.59 4.11
C ARG A 156 12.58 5.11 3.86
N GLU A 157 12.11 4.34 4.84
CA GLU A 157 11.88 2.90 4.69
C GLU A 157 10.79 2.64 3.65
N TRP A 158 9.69 3.40 3.67
CA TRP A 158 8.57 3.21 2.77
C TRP A 158 8.87 3.67 1.34
N LEU A 159 9.47 4.85 1.14
CA LEU A 159 9.83 5.35 -0.20
C LEU A 159 11.05 4.64 -0.79
N GLY A 160 11.98 4.22 0.05
CA GLY A 160 13.33 3.87 -0.34
C GLY A 160 14.24 5.12 -0.36
N PRO A 161 15.57 4.92 -0.27
CA PRO A 161 16.52 5.99 0.03
C PRO A 161 16.51 7.12 -0.99
N PHE A 162 16.49 6.81 -2.28
CA PHE A 162 16.56 7.84 -3.33
C PHE A 162 15.23 8.59 -3.51
N LYS A 163 14.09 7.89 -3.48
CA LYS A 163 12.77 8.53 -3.57
C LYS A 163 12.48 9.41 -2.35
N TYR A 164 13.01 9.04 -1.19
CA TYR A 164 12.97 9.87 0.00
C TYR A 164 13.73 11.18 -0.18
N LYS A 165 14.95 11.16 -0.76
CA LYS A 165 15.68 12.38 -1.12
C LYS A 165 14.88 13.27 -2.07
N LEU A 166 14.30 12.69 -3.13
CA LEU A 166 13.42 13.44 -4.06
C LEU A 166 12.23 14.07 -3.32
N TYR A 167 11.62 13.35 -2.39
CA TYR A 167 10.49 13.84 -1.60
C TYR A 167 10.88 15.00 -0.66
N LYS A 168 12.00 14.86 0.07
CA LYS A 168 12.42 15.85 1.08
C LYS A 168 13.20 17.03 0.52
N GLU A 169 14.20 16.74 -0.31
CA GLU A 169 15.16 17.73 -0.82
C GLU A 169 14.70 18.26 -2.19
N GLY A 170 14.19 17.36 -3.05
CA GLY A 170 13.69 17.72 -4.38
C GLY A 170 12.28 18.29 -4.42
N GLY A 171 11.57 18.35 -3.29
CA GLY A 171 10.21 18.87 -3.20
C GLY A 171 9.15 18.07 -3.97
N TYR A 172 9.43 16.80 -4.32
CA TYR A 172 8.50 15.97 -5.07
C TYR A 172 7.28 15.63 -4.22
N PRO A 173 6.05 15.99 -4.64
CA PRO A 173 4.87 15.51 -3.94
C PRO A 173 4.69 14.01 -4.20
N LEU A 174 4.09 13.30 -3.23
CA LEU A 174 4.02 11.84 -3.22
C LEU A 174 3.38 11.21 -4.48
N ASP A 175 2.44 11.92 -5.10
CA ASP A 175 1.73 11.53 -6.31
C ASP A 175 2.64 11.47 -7.54
N LYS A 176 3.77 12.18 -7.55
CA LYS A 176 4.76 12.09 -8.64
C LYS A 176 5.51 10.77 -8.70
N PHE A 177 5.43 9.93 -7.66
CA PHE A 177 6.11 8.64 -7.64
C PHE A 177 5.30 7.49 -8.24
N VAL A 178 4.08 7.76 -8.69
CA VAL A 178 3.13 6.75 -9.18
C VAL A 178 2.51 7.21 -10.48
N ASP A 179 2.40 6.30 -11.45
CA ASP A 179 1.61 6.55 -12.64
C ASP A 179 0.12 6.64 -12.26
N PRO A 180 -0.57 7.77 -12.53
CA PRO A 180 -1.96 7.96 -12.16
C PRO A 180 -2.92 6.97 -12.85
N LEU A 181 -2.56 6.47 -14.04
CA LEU A 181 -3.39 5.53 -14.80
C LEU A 181 -3.23 4.11 -14.28
N SER A 182 -2.01 3.59 -14.26
CA SER A 182 -1.75 2.20 -13.86
C SER A 182 -1.66 1.99 -12.34
N GLY A 183 -1.44 3.05 -11.57
CA GLY A 183 -1.15 2.96 -10.13
C GLY A 183 0.19 2.31 -9.81
N GLN A 184 1.03 2.06 -10.82
CA GLN A 184 2.35 1.47 -10.64
C GLN A 184 3.37 2.54 -10.23
N PRO A 185 4.30 2.23 -9.31
CA PRO A 185 5.33 3.16 -8.93
C PRO A 185 6.31 3.37 -10.09
N PHE A 186 6.64 4.62 -10.42
CA PHE A 186 7.68 4.91 -11.39
C PHE A 186 9.03 4.37 -10.92
N THR A 187 9.80 3.82 -11.84
CA THR A 187 11.21 3.47 -11.63
C THR A 187 12.06 4.73 -11.53
N LEU A 188 13.24 4.64 -10.92
CA LEU A 188 14.17 5.78 -10.88
C LEU A 188 14.58 6.25 -12.27
N LYS A 189 14.70 5.31 -13.23
CA LYS A 189 14.98 5.63 -14.64
C LYS A 189 13.85 6.46 -15.28
N GLN A 190 12.60 6.10 -15.01
CA GLN A 190 11.44 6.85 -15.49
C GLN A 190 11.36 8.23 -14.84
N LEU A 191 11.59 8.33 -13.53
CA LEU A 191 11.61 9.62 -12.84
C LEU A 191 12.72 10.54 -13.37
N LYS A 192 13.93 10.00 -13.60
CA LYS A 192 15.05 10.76 -14.17
C LYS A 192 14.76 11.28 -15.59
N ALA A 193 14.04 10.49 -16.39
CA ALA A 193 13.67 10.91 -17.74
C ALA A 193 12.65 12.07 -17.75
N VAL A 194 11.86 12.20 -16.69
CA VAL A 194 10.89 13.29 -16.54
C VAL A 194 11.54 14.56 -15.99
N ASP A 195 12.54 14.42 -15.12
CA ASP A 195 13.21 15.56 -14.48
C ASP A 195 14.70 15.28 -14.25
N GLU A 196 15.47 15.50 -15.30
CA GLU A 196 16.90 15.25 -15.28
C GLU A 196 17.65 16.26 -14.40
N LYS A 197 17.11 17.48 -14.25
CA LYS A 197 17.75 18.57 -13.52
C LYS A 197 17.79 18.27 -12.02
N THR A 198 16.66 17.93 -11.42
CA THR A 198 16.59 17.59 -9.99
C THR A 198 17.44 16.36 -9.66
N PHE A 199 17.54 15.40 -10.59
CA PHE A 199 18.42 14.24 -10.41
C PHE A 199 19.91 14.60 -10.42
N LYS A 200 20.33 15.57 -11.25
CA LYS A 200 21.73 16.05 -11.25
C LYS A 200 22.08 16.81 -9.97
N GLU A 201 21.13 17.54 -9.41
CA GLU A 201 21.34 18.32 -8.18
C GLU A 201 21.44 17.43 -6.93
N LEU A 202 20.74 16.28 -6.91
CA LEU A 202 20.68 15.37 -5.74
C LEU A 202 21.72 14.23 -5.73
N GLY A 203 22.48 14.06 -6.82
CA GLY A 203 23.58 13.10 -6.96
C GLY A 203 23.18 11.74 -7.53
#